data_AF-T0GVY5-F1
#
_entry.id   AF-T0GVY5-F1
#
_cell.length_a   1.000
_cell.length_b   1.000
_cell.length_c   1.000
_cell.angle_alpha   90.00
_cell.angle_beta   90.00
_cell.angle_gamma   90.00
#
_symmetry.space_group_name_H-M   'P 1'
#
loop_
_entity.id
_entity.type
_entity.pdbx_description
1 polymer ?
#
loop_
_entity_poly.entity_id
_entity_poly.type
_entity_poly.pdbx_seq_one_letter_code
_entity_poly.pdbx_strand_id
1 'polypeptide(L)'
;MYKKLRFILIFLSVSCIALKAADLDNSNIIEGDIIFHESNSEQSKAIRLATRSPYTHVGIIFKYGNEYKVLEAVEPVKLTPLSAFIKRGKKYHYVIKRLKNRNDILSKNKLAEMKRYGESFLGKHYDIYFGWSDDRIYCTELIWKLYNKTTGKKLGELKTLKDFNLSFPQVQSLMKKRYGNNIPYSEPVISPIDMFESTELETIISAN
;
A
#
# COMPACT_ATOMS: atom_id res chain seq x y z
N MET A 1 -29.94 62.71 27.66
CA MET A 1 -29.75 61.49 28.48
C MET A 1 -29.61 60.29 27.53
N TYR A 2 -28.40 59.92 27.12
CA TYR A 2 -28.18 58.73 26.30
C TYR A 2 -27.12 57.83 26.96
N LYS A 3 -27.55 56.65 27.42
CA LYS A 3 -26.72 55.64 28.07
C LYS A 3 -25.80 54.99 27.03
N LYS A 4 -24.48 55.09 27.21
CA LYS A 4 -23.49 54.32 26.44
C LYS A 4 -23.55 52.85 26.85
N LEU A 5 -23.98 51.99 25.94
CA LEU A 5 -23.99 50.54 26.08
C LEU A 5 -22.55 50.00 25.92
N ARG A 6 -21.97 49.45 26.99
CA ARG A 6 -20.66 48.78 26.94
C ARG A 6 -20.86 47.36 26.39
N PHE A 7 -20.35 47.09 25.19
CA PHE A 7 -20.17 45.73 24.69
C PHE A 7 -18.92 45.13 25.35
N ILE A 8 -19.11 44.06 26.10
CA ILE A 8 -18.02 43.24 26.65
C ILE A 8 -17.69 42.19 25.58
N LEU A 9 -16.52 42.31 24.95
CA LEU A 9 -15.97 41.27 24.07
C LEU A 9 -15.43 40.13 24.96
N ILE A 10 -16.10 38.98 24.92
CA ILE A 10 -15.58 37.74 25.53
C ILE A 10 -14.64 37.10 24.50
N PHE A 11 -13.33 37.15 24.74
CA PHE A 11 -12.35 36.36 23.99
C PHE A 11 -12.50 34.88 24.40
N LEU A 12 -13.19 34.09 23.57
CA LEU A 12 -13.16 32.64 23.67
C LEU A 12 -11.79 32.15 23.21
N SER A 13 -10.88 31.85 24.14
CA SER A 13 -9.61 31.21 23.85
C SER A 13 -9.87 29.78 23.37
N VAL A 14 -9.86 29.57 22.06
CA VAL A 14 -9.83 28.23 21.47
C VAL A 14 -8.45 27.64 21.76
N SER A 15 -8.34 26.92 22.87
CA SER A 15 -7.20 26.07 23.16
C SER A 15 -7.17 24.97 22.10
N CYS A 16 -6.24 25.11 21.15
CA CYS A 16 -6.01 24.10 20.13
C CYS A 16 -5.31 22.91 20.80
N ILE A 17 -6.09 21.95 21.28
CA ILE A 17 -5.57 20.68 21.78
C ILE A 17 -5.04 19.93 20.55
N ALA A 18 -3.72 19.99 20.36
CA ALA A 18 -3.03 19.13 19.41
C ALA A 18 -3.25 17.68 19.86
N LEU A 19 -4.08 16.92 19.13
CA LEU A 19 -4.18 15.48 19.31
C LEU A 19 -2.79 14.89 19.06
N LYS A 20 -2.13 14.41 20.13
CA LYS A 20 -0.98 13.54 19.99
C LYS A 20 -1.43 12.32 19.17
N ALA A 21 -0.78 12.11 18.03
CA ALA A 21 -0.92 10.87 17.30
C ALA A 21 -0.61 9.73 18.27
N ALA A 22 -1.50 8.73 18.34
CA ALA A 22 -1.25 7.53 19.13
C ALA A 22 0.14 6.99 18.77
N ASP A 23 1.00 6.85 19.77
CA ASP A 23 2.30 6.21 19.62
C ASP A 23 2.04 4.76 19.22
N LEU A 24 2.03 4.51 17.91
CA LEU A 24 2.25 3.17 17.39
C LEU A 24 3.60 2.74 17.94
N ASP A 25 3.65 1.62 18.67
CA ASP A 25 4.90 1.00 19.09
C ASP A 25 5.65 0.50 17.84
N ASN A 26 6.28 1.44 17.14
CA ASN A 26 7.01 1.27 15.90
C ASN A 26 8.39 0.63 16.14
N SER A 27 8.71 0.22 17.37
CA SER A 27 10.03 -0.32 17.75
C SER A 27 10.44 -1.52 16.89
N ASN A 28 9.47 -2.29 16.41
CA ASN A 28 9.69 -3.47 15.58
C ASN A 28 9.63 -3.21 14.07
N ILE A 29 9.30 -1.99 13.62
CA ILE A 29 9.20 -1.66 12.19
C ILE A 29 10.57 -1.25 11.67
N ILE A 30 10.97 -1.81 10.52
CA ILE A 30 12.24 -1.47 9.87
C ILE A 30 12.05 -1.27 8.36
N GLU A 31 13.07 -0.68 7.72
CA GLU A 31 13.03 -0.45 6.28
C GLU A 31 12.95 -1.76 5.47
N GLY A 32 12.21 -1.75 4.37
CA GLY A 32 11.95 -2.92 3.55
C GLY A 32 10.77 -3.76 4.04
N ASP A 33 10.23 -3.52 5.24
CA ASP A 33 9.00 -4.17 5.67
C ASP A 33 7.84 -3.85 4.72
N ILE A 34 6.98 -4.84 4.50
CA ILE A 34 5.85 -4.77 3.57
C ILE A 34 4.57 -4.67 4.39
N ILE A 35 3.76 -3.66 4.12
CA ILE A 35 2.52 -3.41 4.86
C ILE A 35 1.30 -3.65 3.95
N PHE A 36 0.35 -4.41 4.47
CA PHE A 36 -0.89 -4.80 3.78
C PHE A 36 -2.11 -4.26 4.52
N HIS A 37 -3.16 -3.89 3.78
CA HIS A 37 -4.48 -3.61 4.36
C HIS A 37 -5.64 -3.90 3.39
N GLU A 38 -6.87 -3.84 3.88
CA GLU A 38 -8.07 -3.74 3.03
C GLU A 38 -8.28 -2.26 2.66
N SER A 39 -8.15 -1.93 1.38
CA SER A 39 -8.44 -0.60 0.85
C SER A 39 -9.95 -0.29 0.85
N ASN A 40 -10.30 0.99 0.96
CA ASN A 40 -11.67 1.49 0.83
C ASN A 40 -12.03 1.94 -0.60
N SER A 41 -11.19 1.65 -1.61
CA SER A 41 -11.45 2.03 -3.00
C SER A 41 -12.56 1.20 -3.67
N GLU A 42 -13.17 1.73 -4.73
CA GLU A 42 -14.27 1.06 -5.47
C GLU A 42 -13.87 -0.33 -5.98
N GLN A 43 -12.64 -0.47 -6.48
CA GLN A 43 -12.11 -1.73 -7.00
C GLN A 43 -11.75 -2.74 -5.89
N SER A 44 -11.62 -2.31 -4.64
CA SER A 44 -11.28 -3.19 -3.51
C SER A 44 -12.26 -4.36 -3.41
N LYS A 45 -13.56 -4.11 -3.56
CA LYS A 45 -14.58 -5.17 -3.52
C LYS A 45 -14.37 -6.24 -4.60
N ALA A 46 -14.08 -5.83 -5.83
CA ALA A 46 -13.83 -6.76 -6.92
C ALA A 46 -12.52 -7.54 -6.71
N ILE A 47 -11.46 -6.88 -6.23
CA ILE A 47 -10.19 -7.54 -5.91
C ILE A 47 -10.41 -8.60 -4.83
N ARG A 48 -11.10 -8.28 -3.71
CA ARG A 48 -11.41 -9.25 -2.66
C ARG A 48 -12.16 -10.47 -3.17
N LEU A 49 -13.12 -10.27 -4.07
CA LEU A 49 -13.91 -11.35 -4.66
C LEU A 49 -13.06 -12.22 -5.59
N ALA A 50 -12.22 -11.60 -6.42
CA ALA A 50 -11.35 -12.28 -7.36
C ALA A 50 -10.24 -13.08 -6.67
N THR A 51 -9.70 -12.56 -5.56
CA THR A 51 -8.57 -13.15 -4.83
C THR A 51 -9.00 -13.93 -3.58
N ARG A 52 -10.27 -13.85 -3.17
CA ARG A 52 -10.80 -14.43 -1.92
C ARG A 52 -10.02 -14.02 -0.67
N SER A 53 -9.51 -12.79 -0.66
CA SER A 53 -8.67 -12.26 0.41
C SER A 53 -9.18 -10.93 0.95
N PRO A 54 -8.95 -10.58 2.22
CA PRO A 54 -9.20 -9.23 2.73
C PRO A 54 -8.17 -8.21 2.21
N TYR A 55 -6.96 -8.64 1.84
CA TYR A 55 -5.90 -7.73 1.42
C TYR A 55 -6.10 -7.27 -0.01
N THR A 56 -6.18 -5.96 -0.20
CA THR A 56 -6.40 -5.36 -1.54
C THR A 56 -5.41 -4.27 -1.89
N HIS A 57 -4.56 -3.89 -0.94
CA HIS A 57 -3.50 -2.91 -1.18
C HIS A 57 -2.28 -3.18 -0.31
N VAL A 58 -1.12 -2.80 -0.84
CA VAL A 58 0.19 -3.07 -0.26
C VAL A 58 1.13 -1.89 -0.50
N GLY A 59 2.11 -1.72 0.38
CA GLY A 59 3.25 -0.83 0.16
C GLY A 59 4.50 -1.34 0.89
N ILE A 60 5.63 -0.65 0.69
CA ILE A 60 6.90 -0.95 1.36
C ILE A 60 7.34 0.23 2.22
N ILE A 61 7.81 -0.07 3.42
CA ILE A 61 8.16 0.93 4.43
C ILE A 61 9.63 1.31 4.27
N PHE A 62 9.91 2.61 4.20
CA PHE A 62 11.25 3.18 4.24
C PHE A 62 11.33 4.30 5.26
N LYS A 63 12.54 4.58 5.74
CA LYS A 63 12.81 5.64 6.70
C LYS A 63 13.34 6.88 5.97
N TYR A 64 12.76 8.04 6.25
CA TYR A 64 13.17 9.33 5.73
C TYR A 64 13.42 10.27 6.91
N GLY A 65 14.69 10.46 7.27
CA GLY A 65 15.05 11.11 8.53
C GLY A 65 14.55 10.29 9.72
N ASN A 66 13.68 10.89 10.53
CA ASN A 66 13.08 10.23 11.69
C ASN A 66 11.69 9.62 11.42
N GLU A 67 11.18 9.72 10.19
CA GLU A 67 9.83 9.27 9.84
C GLU A 67 9.82 8.00 8.99
N TYR A 68 8.91 7.07 9.31
CA TYR A 68 8.57 5.97 8.41
C TYR A 68 7.51 6.41 7.41
N LYS A 69 7.78 6.14 6.12
CA LYS A 69 6.87 6.39 5.01
C LYS A 69 6.70 5.12 4.21
N VAL A 70 5.50 4.92 3.69
CA VAL A 70 5.15 3.83 2.79
C VAL A 70 5.27 4.33 1.37
N LEU A 71 6.15 3.70 0.59
CA LEU A 71 6.13 3.81 -0.86
C LEU A 71 5.03 2.88 -1.38
N GLU A 72 4.08 3.45 -2.11
CA GLU A 72 2.91 2.73 -2.61
C GLU A 72 2.51 3.21 -4.00
N ALA A 73 2.04 2.28 -4.84
CA ALA A 73 1.37 2.62 -6.07
C ALA A 73 -0.12 2.87 -5.78
N VAL A 74 -0.47 4.14 -5.65
CA VAL A 74 -1.85 4.63 -5.79
C VAL A 74 -1.86 5.58 -7.00
N GLU A 75 -2.92 6.34 -7.21
CA GLU A 75 -2.92 7.37 -8.27
C GLU A 75 -2.42 8.71 -7.70
N PRO A 76 -1.20 9.17 -8.05
CA PRO A 76 -0.06 8.42 -8.61
C PRO A 76 0.81 7.75 -7.52
N VAL A 77 1.87 7.03 -7.91
CA VAL A 77 2.85 6.45 -6.98
C VAL A 77 3.44 7.54 -6.10
N LYS A 78 3.45 7.32 -4.77
CA LYS A 78 3.86 8.34 -3.81
C LYS A 78 4.44 7.75 -2.52
N LEU A 79 5.00 8.64 -1.71
CA LEU A 79 5.35 8.38 -0.32
C LEU A 79 4.22 8.86 0.60
N THR A 80 3.70 7.97 1.42
CA THR A 80 2.64 8.27 2.38
C THR A 80 3.17 8.06 3.80
N PRO A 81 2.94 8.99 4.75
CA PRO A 81 3.28 8.76 6.15
C PRO A 81 2.68 7.43 6.65
N LEU A 82 3.43 6.62 7.39
CA LEU A 82 2.97 5.30 7.85
C LEU A 82 1.61 5.37 8.57
N SER A 83 1.44 6.35 9.46
CA SER A 83 0.19 6.58 10.17
C SER A 83 -0.99 6.89 9.23
N ALA A 84 -0.75 7.62 8.14
CA ALA A 84 -1.77 7.93 7.14
C ALA A 84 -2.12 6.71 6.28
N PHE A 85 -1.14 5.83 5.98
CA PHE A 85 -1.39 4.56 5.31
C PHE A 85 -2.31 3.66 6.15
N ILE A 86 -1.98 3.49 7.43
CA ILE A 86 -2.76 2.69 8.41
C ILE A 86 -4.18 3.27 8.53
N LYS A 87 -4.30 4.60 8.71
CA LYS A 87 -5.59 5.28 8.82
C LYS A 87 -6.52 5.08 7.62
N ARG A 88 -5.97 4.85 6.43
CA ARG A 88 -6.73 4.61 5.21
C ARG A 88 -7.25 3.17 5.09
N GLY A 89 -6.63 2.24 5.81
CA GLY A 89 -7.08 0.84 5.88
C GLY A 89 -8.44 0.74 6.55
N LYS A 90 -9.26 -0.19 6.06
CA LYS A 90 -10.58 -0.43 6.66
C LYS A 90 -10.43 -0.85 8.13
N LYS A 91 -11.16 -0.17 9.01
CA LYS A 91 -11.08 -0.31 10.48
C LYS A 91 -9.72 -0.03 11.10
N TYR A 92 -8.78 0.54 10.33
CA TYR A 92 -7.37 0.71 10.68
C TYR A 92 -6.54 -0.58 10.61
N HIS A 93 -7.11 -1.68 10.12
CA HIS A 93 -6.46 -2.99 10.09
C HIS A 93 -5.27 -3.00 9.14
N TYR A 94 -4.17 -3.56 9.62
CA TYR A 94 -2.97 -3.77 8.82
C TYR A 94 -2.16 -4.98 9.30
N VAL A 95 -1.39 -5.53 8.37
CA VAL A 95 -0.39 -6.57 8.65
C VAL A 95 0.94 -6.14 8.07
N ILE A 96 2.02 -6.28 8.85
CA ILE A 96 3.39 -6.07 8.39
C ILE A 96 4.08 -7.42 8.24
N LYS A 97 4.64 -7.64 7.05
CA LYS A 97 5.51 -8.77 6.76
C LYS A 97 6.93 -8.32 6.47
N ARG A 98 7.88 -9.22 6.72
CA ARG A 98 9.30 -9.02 6.51
C ARG A 98 9.89 -10.17 5.69
N LEU A 99 10.90 -9.86 4.89
CA LEU A 99 11.71 -10.88 4.22
C LEU A 99 12.45 -11.75 5.25
N LYS A 100 12.32 -13.06 5.17
CA LYS A 100 13.12 -14.00 5.98
C LYS A 100 14.61 -13.84 5.67
N ASN A 101 15.45 -14.02 6.68
CA ASN A 101 16.91 -13.83 6.57
C ASN A 101 17.28 -12.45 6.01
N ARG A 102 16.46 -11.42 6.32
CA ARG A 102 16.65 -10.05 5.83
C ARG A 102 18.07 -9.54 6.05
N ASN A 103 18.66 -9.81 7.21
CA ASN A 103 19.98 -9.25 7.55
C ASN A 103 21.09 -9.76 6.62
N ASP A 104 20.94 -10.95 6.07
CA ASP A 104 21.88 -11.54 5.10
C ASP A 104 21.62 -11.03 3.68
N ILE A 105 20.36 -10.74 3.36
CA ILE A 105 19.93 -10.41 2.00
C ILE A 105 19.90 -8.90 1.74
N LEU A 106 19.36 -8.11 2.68
CA LEU A 106 19.13 -6.67 2.60
C LEU A 106 20.14 -5.91 3.45
N SER A 107 21.38 -5.87 2.97
CA SER A 107 22.41 -4.98 3.49
C SER A 107 21.98 -3.51 3.38
N LYS A 108 22.65 -2.62 4.10
CA LYS A 108 22.40 -1.16 4.02
C LYS A 108 22.49 -0.65 2.56
N ASN A 109 23.44 -1.16 1.79
CA ASN A 109 23.62 -0.77 0.38
C ASN A 109 22.44 -1.23 -0.49
N LYS A 110 21.97 -2.47 -0.30
CA LYS A 110 20.81 -2.99 -1.04
C LYS A 110 19.51 -2.27 -0.66
N LEU A 111 19.34 -1.90 0.61
CA LEU A 111 18.20 -1.07 1.03
C LEU A 111 18.24 0.32 0.37
N ALA A 112 19.41 0.95 0.32
CA ALA A 112 19.58 2.24 -0.35
C ALA A 112 19.31 2.13 -1.86
N GLU A 113 19.77 1.05 -2.50
CA GLU A 113 19.49 0.77 -3.90
C GLU A 113 18.00 0.55 -4.15
N MET A 114 17.36 -0.30 -3.33
CA MET A 114 15.91 -0.57 -3.42
C MET A 114 15.11 0.71 -3.23
N LYS A 115 15.48 1.53 -2.25
CA LYS A 115 14.84 2.82 -2.00
C LYS A 115 14.96 3.76 -3.21
N ARG A 116 16.16 3.94 -3.76
CA ARG A 116 16.41 4.75 -4.97
C ARG A 116 15.64 4.22 -6.18
N TYR A 117 15.60 2.89 -6.37
CA TYR A 117 14.81 2.29 -7.43
C TYR A 117 13.31 2.55 -7.23
N GLY A 118 12.80 2.42 -6.01
CA GLY A 118 11.43 2.74 -5.66
C GLY A 118 11.07 4.21 -5.90
N GLU A 119 11.97 5.12 -5.53
CA GLU A 119 11.82 6.56 -5.76
C GLU A 119 11.73 6.91 -7.26
N SER A 120 12.36 6.12 -8.15
CA SER A 120 12.24 6.32 -9.59
C SER A 120 10.83 6.09 -10.16
N PHE A 121 9.94 5.45 -9.38
CA PHE A 121 8.53 5.28 -9.75
C PHE A 121 7.64 6.44 -9.28
N LEU A 122 8.12 7.36 -8.46
CA LEU A 122 7.30 8.47 -7.95
C LEU A 122 6.66 9.27 -9.10
N GLY A 123 5.36 9.53 -8.97
CA GLY A 123 4.58 10.20 -10.01
C GLY A 123 4.08 9.29 -11.15
N LYS A 124 4.53 8.03 -11.23
CA LYS A 124 3.99 7.07 -12.21
C LYS A 124 2.50 6.82 -11.94
N HIS A 125 1.71 6.79 -13.01
CA HIS A 125 0.27 6.53 -12.93
C HIS A 125 -0.03 5.10 -12.51
N TYR A 126 -1.13 4.91 -11.80
CA TYR A 126 -1.58 3.61 -11.34
C TYR A 126 -2.02 2.74 -12.53
N ASP A 127 -1.59 1.48 -12.54
CA ASP A 127 -2.05 0.55 -13.57
C ASP A 127 -3.41 -0.06 -13.22
N ILE A 128 -4.50 0.55 -13.72
CA ILE A 128 -5.84 -0.02 -13.60
C ILE A 128 -6.02 -1.29 -14.45
N TYR A 129 -5.14 -1.54 -15.42
CA TYR A 129 -5.20 -2.71 -16.32
C TYR A 129 -4.41 -3.89 -15.79
N PHE A 130 -3.70 -3.74 -14.66
CA PHE A 130 -2.87 -4.80 -14.07
C PHE A 130 -1.96 -5.47 -15.11
N GLY A 131 -1.36 -4.66 -16.00
CA GLY A 131 -0.37 -5.12 -16.95
C GLY A 131 1.01 -5.26 -16.31
N TRP A 132 1.90 -5.97 -16.97
CA TRP A 132 3.27 -6.20 -16.49
C TRP A 132 4.33 -5.31 -17.16
N SER A 133 3.91 -4.46 -18.09
CA SER A 133 4.76 -3.43 -18.72
C SER A 133 5.33 -2.44 -17.70
N ASP A 134 6.29 -1.61 -18.11
CA ASP A 134 6.85 -0.58 -17.24
C ASP A 134 6.16 0.80 -17.36
N ASP A 135 5.12 0.95 -18.18
CA ASP A 135 4.49 2.26 -18.44
C ASP A 135 3.69 2.78 -17.25
N ARG A 136 2.99 1.88 -16.57
CA ARG A 136 2.20 2.12 -15.36
C ARG A 136 2.61 1.09 -14.32
N ILE A 137 2.14 1.24 -13.09
CA ILE A 137 2.44 0.26 -12.04
C ILE A 137 1.30 0.14 -11.04
N TYR A 138 1.03 -1.08 -10.58
CA TYR A 138 0.07 -1.32 -9.51
C TYR A 138 0.77 -1.79 -8.22
N CYS A 139 0.01 -1.84 -7.12
CA CYS A 139 0.57 -1.88 -5.77
C CYS A 139 1.51 -3.07 -5.50
N THR A 140 1.11 -4.29 -5.82
CA THR A 140 1.94 -5.48 -5.63
C THR A 140 3.04 -5.63 -6.66
N GLU A 141 2.82 -5.20 -7.91
CA GLU A 141 3.86 -5.18 -8.94
C GLU A 141 5.04 -4.31 -8.52
N LEU A 142 4.78 -3.12 -7.95
CA LEU A 142 5.83 -2.24 -7.40
C LEU A 142 6.72 -2.98 -6.42
N ILE A 143 6.14 -3.65 -5.43
CA ILE A 143 6.91 -4.34 -4.38
C ILE A 143 7.64 -5.54 -4.95
N TRP A 144 6.97 -6.31 -5.84
CA TRP A 144 7.57 -7.46 -6.49
C TRP A 144 8.78 -7.05 -7.35
N LYS A 145 8.65 -6.01 -8.18
CA LYS A 145 9.75 -5.49 -9.02
C LYS A 145 10.89 -4.94 -8.17
N LEU A 146 10.60 -4.27 -7.05
CA LEU A 146 11.62 -3.77 -6.11
C LEU A 146 12.47 -4.91 -5.54
N TYR A 147 11.83 -5.93 -4.99
CA TYR A 147 12.52 -7.08 -4.39
C TYR A 147 13.26 -7.91 -5.44
N ASN A 148 12.61 -8.20 -6.57
CA ASN A 148 13.23 -9.01 -7.62
C ASN A 148 14.47 -8.31 -8.20
N LYS A 149 14.40 -7.01 -8.49
CA LYS A 149 15.54 -6.28 -9.07
C LYS A 149 16.73 -6.18 -8.11
N THR A 150 16.48 -5.92 -6.83
CA THR A 150 17.56 -5.59 -5.86
C THR A 150 18.11 -6.81 -5.12
N THR A 151 17.33 -7.89 -5.05
CA THR A 151 17.72 -9.10 -4.29
C THR A 151 17.59 -10.40 -5.06
N GLY A 152 16.93 -10.39 -6.24
CA GLY A 152 16.59 -11.61 -6.98
C GLY A 152 15.45 -12.41 -6.34
N LYS A 153 14.86 -11.94 -5.23
CA LYS A 153 13.77 -12.62 -4.55
C LYS A 153 12.44 -12.32 -5.21
N LYS A 154 11.69 -13.38 -5.51
CA LYS A 154 10.29 -13.32 -5.95
C LYS A 154 9.38 -13.44 -4.74
N LEU A 155 8.59 -12.41 -4.48
CA LEU A 155 7.67 -12.40 -3.34
C LEU A 155 6.30 -12.93 -3.77
N GLY A 156 6.22 -14.24 -3.92
CA GLY A 156 5.05 -14.93 -4.46
C GLY A 156 5.18 -15.21 -5.96
N GLU A 157 4.44 -16.22 -6.40
CA GLU A 157 4.41 -16.65 -7.79
C GLU A 157 3.45 -15.79 -8.61
N LEU A 158 3.85 -15.49 -9.86
CA LEU A 158 2.97 -14.84 -10.81
C LEU A 158 1.91 -15.83 -11.27
N LYS A 159 0.66 -15.38 -11.27
CA LYS A 159 -0.47 -16.09 -11.88
C LYS A 159 -0.88 -15.38 -13.15
N THR A 160 -1.66 -16.03 -14.00
CA THR A 160 -2.30 -15.35 -15.12
C THR A 160 -3.64 -14.77 -14.69
N LEU A 161 -4.11 -13.71 -15.36
CA LEU A 161 -5.39 -13.07 -15.04
C LEU A 161 -6.58 -14.05 -15.00
N LYS A 162 -6.58 -15.08 -15.85
CA LYS A 162 -7.61 -16.13 -15.86
C LYS A 162 -7.60 -17.06 -14.63
N ASP A 163 -6.51 -17.09 -13.86
CA ASP A 163 -6.38 -17.98 -12.70
C ASP A 163 -7.11 -17.42 -11.47
N PHE A 164 -7.53 -16.14 -11.51
CA PHE A 164 -8.35 -15.52 -10.46
C PHE A 164 -9.84 -15.87 -10.63
N ASN A 165 -10.62 -15.67 -9.56
CA ASN A 165 -12.06 -15.94 -9.60
C ASN A 165 -12.83 -14.84 -10.34
N LEU A 166 -13.00 -15.00 -11.65
CA LEU A 166 -13.70 -14.05 -12.51
C LEU A 166 -15.23 -14.27 -12.58
N SER A 167 -15.78 -15.21 -11.80
CA SER A 167 -17.21 -15.60 -11.90
C SER A 167 -18.18 -14.57 -11.31
N PHE A 168 -17.71 -13.69 -10.41
CA PHE A 168 -18.58 -12.74 -9.74
C PHE A 168 -19.01 -11.59 -10.67
N PRO A 169 -20.30 -11.18 -10.69
CA PRO A 169 -20.78 -10.09 -11.53
C PRO A 169 -20.02 -8.76 -11.33
N GLN A 170 -19.61 -8.47 -10.09
CA GLN A 170 -18.82 -7.28 -9.79
C GLN A 170 -17.42 -7.33 -10.41
N VAL A 171 -16.81 -8.51 -10.46
CA VAL A 171 -15.51 -8.72 -11.12
C VAL A 171 -15.69 -8.57 -12.63
N GLN A 172 -16.69 -9.23 -13.22
CA GLN A 172 -16.97 -9.13 -14.65
C GLN A 172 -17.28 -7.69 -15.11
N SER A 173 -18.03 -6.93 -14.30
CA SER A 173 -18.31 -5.52 -14.56
C SER A 173 -17.03 -4.67 -14.55
N LEU A 174 -16.14 -4.88 -13.57
CA LEU A 174 -14.85 -4.20 -13.52
C LEU A 174 -13.96 -4.57 -14.71
N MET A 175 -13.92 -5.85 -15.08
CA MET A 175 -13.19 -6.35 -16.24
C MET A 175 -13.69 -5.70 -17.54
N LYS A 176 -15.00 -5.64 -17.74
CA LYS A 176 -15.60 -4.98 -18.91
C LYS A 176 -15.31 -3.47 -18.92
N LYS A 177 -15.38 -2.80 -17.77
CA LYS A 177 -15.04 -1.37 -17.65
C LYS A 177 -13.60 -1.08 -18.04
N ARG A 178 -12.68 -1.99 -17.70
CA ARG A 178 -11.23 -1.83 -17.95
C ARG A 178 -10.84 -2.26 -19.36
N TYR A 179 -11.19 -3.49 -19.74
CA TYR A 179 -10.67 -4.13 -20.95
C TYR A 179 -11.66 -4.16 -22.11
N GLY A 180 -12.92 -3.78 -21.89
CA GLY A 180 -13.97 -3.97 -22.88
C GLY A 180 -14.10 -5.44 -23.28
N ASN A 181 -13.94 -5.72 -24.58
CA ASN A 181 -13.99 -7.08 -25.14
C ASN A 181 -12.61 -7.76 -25.20
N ASN A 182 -11.51 -7.03 -24.95
CA ASN A 182 -10.14 -7.51 -25.14
C ASN A 182 -9.49 -7.81 -23.80
N ILE A 183 -10.00 -8.82 -23.09
CA ILE A 183 -9.47 -9.21 -21.77
C ILE A 183 -8.15 -9.97 -21.93
N PRO A 184 -7.04 -9.50 -21.32
CA PRO A 184 -5.73 -10.14 -21.46
C PRO A 184 -5.61 -11.31 -20.47
N TYR A 185 -6.30 -12.41 -20.74
CA TYR A 185 -6.37 -13.57 -19.82
C TYR A 185 -5.00 -14.18 -19.47
N SER A 186 -4.01 -14.04 -20.33
CA SER A 186 -2.63 -14.52 -20.13
C SER A 186 -1.71 -13.51 -19.44
N GLU A 187 -2.18 -12.30 -19.12
CA GLU A 187 -1.37 -11.28 -18.46
C GLU A 187 -0.85 -11.82 -17.12
N PRO A 188 0.47 -11.78 -16.86
CA PRO A 188 1.01 -12.16 -15.57
C PRO A 188 0.65 -11.10 -14.52
N VAL A 189 0.14 -11.56 -13.39
CA VAL A 189 -0.36 -10.74 -12.29
C VAL A 189 0.07 -11.36 -10.97
N ILE A 190 0.67 -10.54 -10.10
CA ILE A 190 0.82 -10.85 -8.66
C ILE A 190 -0.29 -10.17 -7.87
N SER A 191 -1.07 -10.92 -7.08
CA SER A 191 -2.09 -10.34 -6.20
C SER A 191 -1.57 -10.09 -4.78
N PRO A 192 -2.26 -9.26 -3.96
CA PRO A 192 -1.86 -9.04 -2.57
C PRO A 192 -1.80 -10.31 -1.74
N ILE A 193 -2.72 -11.26 -1.98
CA ILE A 193 -2.72 -12.52 -1.23
C ILE A 193 -1.57 -13.44 -1.65
N ASP A 194 -1.28 -13.53 -2.95
CA ASP A 194 -0.16 -14.36 -3.44
C ASP A 194 1.18 -13.86 -2.89
N MET A 195 1.34 -12.54 -2.81
CA MET A 195 2.51 -11.93 -2.16
C MET A 195 2.49 -12.16 -0.65
N PHE A 196 1.34 -11.98 0.00
CA PHE A 196 1.18 -12.19 1.44
C PHE A 196 1.54 -13.62 1.84
N GLU A 197 1.15 -14.62 1.06
CA GLU A 197 1.40 -16.04 1.31
C GLU A 197 2.79 -16.51 0.87
N SER A 198 3.61 -15.62 0.30
CA SER A 198 4.98 -15.94 -0.10
C SER A 198 5.76 -16.58 1.05
N THR A 199 6.40 -17.72 0.76
CA THR A 199 7.24 -18.46 1.71
C THR A 199 8.51 -17.70 2.10
N GLU A 200 8.88 -16.68 1.33
CA GLU A 200 9.98 -15.76 1.61
C GLU A 200 9.64 -14.75 2.71
N LEU A 201 8.37 -14.60 3.08
CA LEU A 201 7.91 -13.61 4.05
C LEU A 201 7.49 -14.24 5.38
N GLU A 202 7.71 -13.49 6.47
CA GLU A 202 7.21 -13.78 7.81
C GLU A 202 6.36 -12.61 8.34
N THR A 203 5.37 -12.90 9.17
CA THR A 203 4.51 -11.88 9.78
C THR A 203 5.20 -11.31 11.02
N ILE A 204 5.34 -9.98 11.09
CA ILE A 204 5.95 -9.27 12.21
C ILE A 204 4.88 -8.61 13.09
N ILE A 205 3.89 -7.98 12.47
CA ILE A 205 2.78 -7.31 13.17
C ILE A 205 1.47 -7.69 12.51
N SER A 206 0.44 -7.96 13.31
CA SER A 206 -0.95 -8.06 12.89
C SER A 206 -1.79 -7.19 13.82
N ALA A 207 -2.33 -6.08 13.30
CA ALA A 207 -2.98 -5.03 14.07
C ALA A 207 -4.31 -4.60 13.45
N ASN A 208 -5.14 -3.91 14.23
CA ASN A 208 -6.59 -3.79 14.00
C ASN A 208 -7.04 -2.52 13.30
#